data_AF-F3CKR6-F1
#
_entry.id   AF-F3CKR6-F1
#
_cell.length_a   1.000
_cell.length_b   1.000
_cell.length_c   1.000
_cell.angle_alpha   90.00
_cell.angle_beta   90.00
_cell.angle_gamma   90.00
#
_symmetry.space_group_name_H-M   'P 1'
#
loop_
_entity.id
_entity.type
_entity.pdbx_description
1 polymer ?
#
loop_
_entity_poly.entity_id
_entity_poly.type
_entity_poly.pdbx_seq_one_letter_code
_entity_poly.pdbx_strand_id
1 'polypeptide(L)'
;DSLRIFVPWLERNGMRDPEYRIKKGHANTLYHDRPEDLLFWLQTLGIQVNVRAIMDTLAQVYEVPVTALWTVLRDVLDNLITTIEFDDEARAMIRHQLFEAPNWPQKLLLTPMIERAGGPGSMPFGKGEVVNPFHRLRRAT
;
A
#
# COMPACT_ATOMS: atom_id res chain seq x y z
N ASP A 1 -16.85 4.42 -3.76
CA ASP A 1 -17.26 3.03 -4.10
C ASP A 1 -16.20 1.98 -3.75
N SER A 2 -14.93 2.36 -3.49
CA SER A 2 -13.81 1.44 -3.29
C SER A 2 -13.05 1.60 -1.97
N LEU A 3 -13.76 1.99 -0.90
CA LEU A 3 -13.18 2.05 0.45
C LEU A 3 -12.91 0.63 0.95
N ARG A 4 -11.65 0.40 1.31
CA ARG A 4 -11.15 -0.90 1.76
C ARG A 4 -11.11 -0.95 3.26
N ILE A 5 -11.55 -2.06 3.82
CA ILE A 5 -11.80 -2.20 5.25
C ILE A 5 -11.27 -3.53 5.78
N PHE A 6 -10.90 -3.47 7.05
CA PHE A 6 -10.67 -4.60 7.93
C PHE A 6 -11.63 -4.44 9.11
N VAL A 7 -12.73 -5.21 9.10
CA VAL A 7 -13.88 -5.01 10.00
C VAL A 7 -13.49 -5.02 11.49
N PRO A 8 -12.59 -5.91 11.98
CA PRO A 8 -12.22 -5.91 13.39
C PRO A 8 -11.66 -4.58 13.89
N TRP A 9 -10.94 -3.82 13.06
CA TRP A 9 -10.45 -2.49 13.44
C TRP A 9 -11.54 -1.43 13.42
N LEU A 10 -12.57 -1.57 12.57
CA LEU A 10 -13.72 -0.67 12.59
C LEU A 10 -14.51 -0.85 13.90
N GLU A 11 -14.87 -2.10 14.22
CA GLU A 11 -15.69 -2.43 15.39
C GLU A 11 -15.01 -2.05 16.70
N ARG A 12 -13.70 -2.29 16.79
CA ARG A 12 -12.88 -1.87 17.93
C ARG A 12 -12.88 -0.35 18.17
N ASN A 13 -13.09 0.43 17.12
CA ASN A 13 -13.20 1.90 17.18
C ASN A 13 -14.66 2.38 17.24
N GLY A 14 -15.62 1.49 17.57
CA GLY A 14 -17.03 1.85 17.71
C GLY A 14 -17.78 2.09 16.39
N MET A 15 -17.16 1.75 15.25
CA MET A 15 -17.79 1.82 13.94
C MET A 15 -18.46 0.48 13.59
N ARG A 16 -19.51 0.53 12.76
CA ARG A 16 -20.21 -0.66 12.27
C ARG A 16 -19.67 -1.10 10.93
N ASP A 17 -19.81 -2.40 10.63
CA ASP A 17 -19.64 -2.92 9.27
C ASP A 17 -20.59 -2.17 8.31
N PRO A 18 -20.09 -1.57 7.21
CA PRO A 18 -20.95 -0.92 6.21
C PRO A 18 -21.80 -1.87 5.37
N GLU A 19 -21.60 -3.19 5.49
CA GLU A 19 -22.37 -4.24 4.80
C GLU A 19 -22.44 -4.02 3.27
N TYR A 20 -21.29 -3.85 2.60
CA TYR A 20 -21.29 -3.63 1.16
C TYR A 20 -21.93 -4.80 0.40
N ARG A 21 -22.80 -4.47 -0.55
CA ARG A 21 -23.44 -5.45 -1.44
C ARG A 21 -22.46 -5.92 -2.50
N ILE A 22 -21.90 -7.11 -2.32
CA ILE A 22 -20.92 -7.70 -3.23
C ILE A 22 -21.58 -8.77 -4.10
N LYS A 23 -21.34 -8.71 -5.41
CA LYS A 23 -21.83 -9.69 -6.36
C LYS A 23 -21.15 -11.04 -6.13
N LYS A 24 -21.95 -12.10 -5.96
CA LYS A 24 -21.43 -13.48 -5.79
C LYS A 24 -20.51 -13.86 -6.96
N GLY A 25 -19.44 -14.60 -6.64
CA GLY A 25 -18.46 -15.09 -7.62
C GLY A 25 -17.50 -14.04 -8.19
N HIS A 26 -17.47 -12.81 -7.65
CA HIS A 26 -16.50 -11.78 -8.04
C HIS A 26 -15.46 -11.62 -6.93
N ALA A 27 -14.20 -11.38 -7.31
CA ALA A 27 -13.14 -11.11 -6.35
C ALA A 27 -13.48 -9.86 -5.53
N ASN A 28 -13.61 -10.03 -4.21
CA ASN A 28 -13.85 -8.94 -3.28
C ASN A 28 -12.50 -8.28 -2.93
N THR A 29 -12.40 -6.97 -3.16
CA THR A 29 -11.22 -6.18 -2.78
C THR A 29 -11.56 -5.09 -1.76
N LEU A 30 -12.79 -5.10 -1.22
CA LEU A 30 -13.26 -4.15 -0.23
C LEU A 30 -13.05 -4.69 1.19
N TYR A 31 -13.40 -5.94 1.46
CA TYR A 31 -13.14 -6.59 2.74
C TYR A 31 -11.84 -7.36 2.71
N HIS A 32 -11.11 -7.29 3.80
CA HIS A 32 -9.85 -8.01 4.00
C HIS A 32 -9.95 -8.77 5.31
N ASP A 33 -9.37 -9.98 5.33
CA ASP A 33 -9.35 -10.84 6.52
C ASP A 33 -8.15 -10.55 7.42
N ARG A 34 -7.17 -9.81 6.89
CA ARG A 34 -5.91 -9.47 7.53
C ARG A 34 -5.61 -7.98 7.40
N PRO A 35 -5.10 -7.31 8.44
CA PRO A 35 -4.76 -5.90 8.36
C PRO A 35 -3.59 -5.63 7.39
N GLU A 36 -2.70 -6.60 7.17
CA GLU A 36 -1.60 -6.46 6.19
C GLU A 36 -2.13 -6.35 4.75
N ASP A 37 -3.23 -7.03 4.44
CA ASP A 37 -3.88 -6.91 3.13
C ASP A 37 -4.51 -5.52 2.92
N LEU A 38 -4.85 -4.80 3.99
CA LEU A 38 -5.26 -3.39 3.89
C LEU A 38 -4.03 -2.51 3.59
N LEU A 39 -2.91 -2.77 4.26
CA LEU A 39 -1.65 -2.03 4.08
C LEU A 39 -1.10 -2.17 2.65
N PHE A 40 -1.33 -3.30 1.99
CA PHE A 40 -1.02 -3.51 0.56
C PHE A 40 -1.47 -2.32 -0.31
N TRP A 41 -2.66 -1.77 -0.06
CA TRP A 41 -3.23 -0.71 -0.89
C TRP A 41 -2.59 0.64 -0.63
N LEU A 42 -2.16 0.90 0.61
CA LEU A 42 -1.34 2.08 0.91
C LEU A 42 0.03 1.97 0.26
N GLN A 43 0.73 0.84 0.41
CA GLN A 43 2.05 0.62 -0.18
C GLN A 43 2.01 0.72 -1.70
N THR A 44 1.03 0.09 -2.34
CA THR A 44 0.95 0.07 -3.82
C THR A 44 0.33 1.35 -4.40
N LEU A 45 -0.94 1.64 -4.11
CA LEU A 45 -1.62 2.77 -4.75
C LEU A 45 -1.23 4.09 -4.12
N GLY A 46 -1.15 4.15 -2.78
CA GLY A 46 -0.82 5.37 -2.06
C GLY A 46 0.63 5.79 -2.27
N ILE A 47 1.58 4.86 -2.17
CA ILE A 47 3.01 5.19 -2.20
C ILE A 47 3.63 4.90 -3.56
N GLN A 48 3.66 3.63 -4.00
CA GLN A 48 4.40 3.22 -5.20
C GLN A 48 3.85 3.82 -6.51
N VAL A 49 2.55 4.17 -6.55
CA VAL A 49 1.94 4.81 -7.71
C VAL A 49 1.81 6.32 -7.49
N ASN A 50 1.01 6.74 -6.51
CA ASN A 50 0.66 8.15 -6.34
C ASN A 50 1.86 9.00 -5.88
N VAL A 51 2.38 8.78 -4.67
CA VAL A 51 3.50 9.58 -4.15
C VAL A 51 4.74 9.43 -5.02
N ARG A 52 5.02 8.24 -5.54
CA ARG A 52 6.17 8.02 -6.43
C ARG A 52 6.10 8.86 -7.71
N ALA A 53 4.93 8.99 -8.34
CA ALA A 53 4.79 9.83 -9.54
C ALA A 53 5.11 11.30 -9.25
N ILE A 54 4.71 11.79 -8.08
CA ILE A 54 5.07 13.15 -7.61
C ILE A 54 6.58 13.25 -7.41
N MET A 55 7.19 12.27 -6.74
CA MET A 55 8.64 12.23 -6.52
C MET A 55 9.44 12.21 -7.82
N ASP A 56 9.02 11.40 -8.79
CA ASP A 56 9.66 11.33 -10.11
C ASP A 56 9.54 12.68 -10.85
N THR A 57 8.39 13.35 -10.74
CA THR A 57 8.19 14.70 -11.30
C THR A 57 9.12 15.72 -10.65
N LEU A 58 9.24 15.69 -9.31
CA LEU A 58 10.13 16.60 -8.58
C LEU A 58 11.60 16.38 -8.95
N ALA A 59 12.01 15.12 -9.07
CA ALA A 59 13.37 14.77 -9.47
C ALA A 59 13.67 15.18 -10.91
N GLN A 60 12.70 15.04 -11.82
CA GLN A 60 12.89 15.40 -13.23
C GLN A 60 12.87 16.91 -13.47
N VAL A 61 11.96 17.64 -12.82
CA VAL A 61 11.74 19.07 -13.09
C VAL A 61 12.67 19.96 -12.27
N TYR A 62 12.96 19.57 -11.02
CA TYR A 62 13.71 20.38 -10.06
C TYR A 62 15.04 19.75 -9.65
N GLU A 63 15.44 18.65 -10.29
CA GLU A 63 16.71 17.93 -10.03
C GLU A 63 16.89 17.52 -8.55
N VAL A 64 15.78 17.36 -7.83
CA VAL A 64 15.83 16.92 -6.43
C VAL A 64 16.24 15.44 -6.39
N PRO A 65 17.24 15.05 -5.58
CA PRO A 65 17.64 13.65 -5.49
C PRO A 65 16.48 12.75 -5.05
N VAL A 66 16.18 11.72 -5.84
CA VAL A 66 15.11 10.74 -5.53
C VAL A 66 15.33 10.09 -4.16
N THR A 67 16.59 9.86 -3.77
CA THR A 67 16.95 9.35 -2.44
C THR A 67 16.53 10.29 -1.32
N ALA A 68 16.70 11.60 -1.48
CA ALA A 68 16.27 12.60 -0.50
C ALA A 68 14.74 12.60 -0.34
N LEU A 69 14.00 12.50 -1.46
CA LEU A 69 12.54 12.42 -1.43
C LEU A 69 12.03 11.15 -0.72
N TRP A 70 12.68 10.00 -0.96
CA TRP A 70 12.37 8.76 -0.23
C TRP A 70 12.72 8.85 1.26
N THR A 71 13.80 9.53 1.63
CA THR A 71 14.15 9.79 3.04
C THR A 71 13.08 10.63 3.72
N VAL A 72 12.64 11.73 3.10
CA VAL A 72 11.54 12.56 3.63
C VAL A 72 10.27 11.74 3.82
N LEU A 73 9.89 10.91 2.84
CA LEU A 73 8.72 10.05 2.97
C LEU A 73 8.87 9.07 4.13
N ARG A 74 10.05 8.46 4.30
CA ARG A 74 10.33 7.54 5.40
C ARG A 74 10.15 8.22 6.75
N ASP A 75 10.72 9.41 6.92
CA ASP A 75 10.69 10.16 8.18
C ASP A 75 9.27 10.60 8.52
N VAL A 76 8.50 11.07 7.53
CA VAL A 76 7.09 11.42 7.72
C VAL A 76 6.27 10.19 8.13
N LEU A 77 6.45 9.04 7.46
CA LEU A 77 5.74 7.81 7.83
C LEU A 77 6.12 7.35 9.24
N ASP A 78 7.41 7.34 9.57
CA ASP A 78 7.90 6.92 10.90
C ASP A 78 7.32 7.80 12.01
N ASN A 79 7.31 9.12 11.79
CA ASN A 79 6.70 10.07 12.72
C ASN A 79 5.18 9.85 12.86
N LEU A 80 4.45 9.68 11.75
CA LEU A 80 3.00 9.42 11.80
C LEU A 80 2.67 8.10 12.50
N ILE A 81 3.43 7.03 12.22
CA ILE A 81 3.25 5.74 12.90
C ILE A 81 3.56 5.84 14.39
N THR A 82 4.46 6.75 14.78
CA THR A 82 4.79 7.01 16.20
C THR A 82 3.71 7.84 16.90
N THR A 83 3.13 8.82 16.22
CA THR A 83 2.23 9.81 16.83
C THR A 83 0.75 9.43 16.76
N ILE A 84 0.33 8.63 15.78
CA ILE A 84 -1.04 8.09 15.73
C ILE A 84 -1.20 7.05 16.85
N GLU A 85 -2.36 7.07 17.51
CA GLU A 85 -2.74 6.14 18.57
C GLU A 85 -3.13 4.77 18.01
N PHE A 86 -2.18 4.09 17.37
CA PHE A 86 -2.29 2.66 17.10
C PHE A 86 -2.04 1.86 18.39
N ASP A 87 -2.78 0.76 18.55
CA ASP A 87 -2.40 -0.28 19.50
C ASP A 87 -1.04 -0.89 19.13
N ASP A 88 -0.41 -1.56 20.09
CA ASP A 88 0.96 -2.07 19.96
C ASP A 88 1.10 -3.10 18.83
N GLU A 89 0.10 -3.96 18.63
CA GLU A 89 0.10 -4.99 17.59
C GLU A 89 0.04 -4.36 16.19
N ALA A 90 -0.90 -3.44 15.98
CA ALA A 90 -1.04 -2.71 14.72
C ALA A 90 0.22 -1.89 14.42
N ARG A 91 0.76 -1.18 15.42
CA ARG A 91 1.98 -0.39 15.27
C ARG A 91 3.17 -1.27 14.89
N ALA A 92 3.39 -2.37 15.60
CA ALA A 92 4.48 -3.30 15.32
C ALA A 92 4.35 -3.90 13.91
N MET A 93 3.15 -4.33 13.52
CA MET A 93 2.88 -4.85 12.19
C MET A 93 3.18 -3.82 11.09
N ILE A 94 2.70 -2.57 11.23
CA ILE A 94 2.91 -1.52 10.23
C ILE A 94 4.41 -1.20 10.12
N ARG A 95 5.12 -1.06 11.24
CA ARG A 95 6.57 -0.82 11.24
C ARG A 95 7.34 -1.93 10.55
N HIS A 96 7.02 -3.18 10.88
CA HIS A 96 7.65 -4.35 10.27
C HIS A 96 7.45 -4.35 8.76
N GLN A 97 6.20 -4.24 8.30
CA GLN A 97 5.86 -4.30 6.89
C GLN A 97 6.43 -3.13 6.07
N LEU A 98 6.47 -1.92 6.65
CA LEU A 98 6.99 -0.75 5.94
C LEU A 98 8.51 -0.68 5.97
N PHE A 99 9.18 -0.95 7.11
CA PHE A 99 10.59 -0.60 7.30
C PHE A 99 11.56 -1.78 7.48
N GLU A 100 11.06 -2.98 7.78
CA GLU A 100 11.91 -4.14 8.10
C GLU A 100 11.81 -5.25 7.06
N ALA A 101 10.62 -5.45 6.49
CA ALA A 101 10.39 -6.44 5.45
C ALA A 101 11.29 -6.14 4.24
N PRO A 102 12.05 -7.14 3.73
CA PRO A 102 13.01 -6.91 2.64
C PRO A 102 12.33 -6.53 1.32
N ASN A 103 11.07 -6.95 1.15
CA ASN A 103 10.27 -6.70 -0.03
C ASN A 103 8.96 -6.00 0.35
N TRP A 104 8.47 -5.17 -0.57
CA TRP A 104 7.12 -4.63 -0.56
C TRP A 104 6.26 -5.34 -1.59
N PRO A 105 4.93 -5.39 -1.39
CA PRO A 105 4.04 -5.87 -2.42
C PRO A 105 4.08 -4.95 -3.63
N GLN A 106 3.82 -5.52 -4.80
CA GLN A 106 3.66 -4.81 -6.06
C GLN A 106 2.31 -5.18 -6.68
N LYS A 107 1.59 -4.17 -7.16
CA LYS A 107 0.39 -4.38 -7.96
C LYS A 107 0.79 -4.60 -9.42
N LEU A 108 0.59 -5.82 -9.93
CA LEU A 108 0.84 -6.17 -11.33
C LEU A 108 -0.37 -5.80 -12.18
N LEU A 109 -0.19 -4.95 -13.18
CA LEU A 109 -1.26 -4.55 -14.10
C LEU A 109 -1.09 -5.19 -15.49
N LEU A 110 0.13 -5.25 -16.00
CA LEU A 110 0.37 -5.71 -17.38
C LEU A 110 0.14 -7.21 -17.55
N THR A 111 0.76 -8.05 -16.72
CA THR A 111 0.63 -9.53 -16.82
C THR A 111 -0.83 -9.99 -16.81
N PRO A 112 -1.68 -9.57 -15.83
CA PRO A 112 -3.07 -10.01 -15.79
C PRO A 112 -3.93 -9.44 -16.93
N MET A 113 -3.57 -8.26 -17.45
CA MET A 113 -4.26 -7.69 -18.62
C MET A 113 -3.98 -8.52 -19.88
N ILE A 114 -2.74 -8.97 -20.07
CA ILE A 114 -2.34 -9.81 -21.20
C ILE A 114 -3.03 -11.18 -21.09
N GLU A 115 -2.95 -11.84 -19.92
CA GLU A 115 -3.54 -13.16 -19.69
C GLU A 115 -5.06 -13.20 -19.94
N ARG A 116 -5.76 -12.12 -19.58
CA ARG A 116 -7.21 -12.02 -19.76
C ARG A 116 -7.63 -11.77 -21.21
N ALA A 117 -6.72 -11.34 -22.08
CA ALA A 117 -6.98 -11.05 -23.49
C ALA A 117 -8.27 -10.21 -23.75
N GLY A 118 -8.60 -9.27 -22.85
CA GLY A 118 -9.73 -8.34 -23.03
C GLY A 118 -11.13 -8.89 -22.69
N GLY A 119 -11.27 -10.04 -22.03
CA GLY A 119 -12.58 -10.55 -21.57
C GLY A 119 -13.34 -9.57 -20.66
N PRO A 120 -14.67 -9.72 -20.44
CA PRO A 120 -15.49 -8.79 -19.66
C PRO A 120 -15.18 -8.80 -18.15
N GLY A 121 -15.44 -7.68 -17.44
CA GLY A 121 -15.24 -7.53 -15.98
C GLY A 121 -14.37 -6.33 -15.55
N SER A 122 -14.18 -6.12 -14.24
CA SER A 122 -13.32 -5.04 -13.69
C SER A 122 -11.85 -5.23 -14.06
N MET A 123 -11.04 -4.16 -14.13
CA MET A 123 -9.61 -4.24 -14.47
C MET A 123 -8.88 -5.34 -13.67
N PRO A 124 -8.26 -6.35 -14.32
CA PRO A 124 -7.57 -7.42 -13.61
C PRO A 124 -6.27 -6.88 -13.00
N PHE A 125 -5.89 -7.38 -11.84
CA PHE A 125 -4.57 -7.13 -11.27
C PHE A 125 -4.05 -8.38 -10.56
N GLY A 126 -2.73 -8.46 -10.46
CA GLY A 126 -2.02 -9.51 -9.73
C GLY A 126 -1.22 -8.90 -8.59
N LYS A 127 -0.70 -9.77 -7.72
CA LYS A 127 0.24 -9.39 -6.66
C LYS A 127 1.62 -9.95 -7.01
N GLY A 128 2.63 -9.12 -6.88
CA GLY A 128 4.05 -9.50 -6.96
C GLY A 128 4.82 -8.85 -5.82
N GLU A 129 6.15 -8.90 -5.89
CA GLU A 129 7.03 -8.29 -4.89
C GLU A 129 8.12 -7.46 -5.55
N VAL A 130 8.53 -6.39 -4.87
CA VAL A 130 9.68 -5.56 -5.21
C VAL A 130 10.53 -5.32 -3.98
N VAL A 131 11.82 -5.02 -4.17
CA VAL A 131 12.70 -4.64 -3.05
C VAL A 131 12.11 -3.43 -2.31
N ASN A 132 12.06 -3.51 -0.98
CA ASN A 132 11.59 -2.41 -0.15
C ASN A 132 12.43 -1.14 -0.41
N PRO A 133 11.81 -0.02 -0.84
CA PRO A 133 12.54 1.19 -1.19
C PRO A 133 13.37 1.76 -0.03
N PHE A 134 12.92 1.57 1.22
CA PHE A 134 13.63 2.08 2.40
C PHE A 134 14.90 1.29 2.75
N HIS A 135 15.03 0.04 2.28
CA HIS A 135 16.29 -0.70 2.45
C HIS A 135 17.38 -0.21 1.49
N ARG A 136 17.00 0.35 0.33
CA ARG A 136 17.98 0.89 -0.64
C ARG A 136 18.60 2.20 -0.17
N LEU A 137 17.93 2.96 0.69
CA LEU A 137 18.47 4.19 1.29
C LEU A 137 19.73 3.94 2.12
N ARG A 138 19.84 2.76 2.75
CA ARG A 138 20.98 2.39 3.60
C ARG A 138 22.27 2.06 2.82
N ARG A 139 22.20 1.93 1.49
CA ARG A 139 23.36 1.54 0.65
C ARG A 139 24.13 2.71 0.04
N ALA A 140 23.75 3.96 0.33
CA ALA A 140 24.53 5.14 -0.06
C ALA A 140 25.56 5.48 1.02
N THR A 141 26.66 4.72 1.04
CA THR A 141 27.91 5.03 1.76
C THR A 141 29.06 4.57 0.90
#